data_AF-T1G9J0-F1
#
_entry.id   AF-T1G9J0-F1
#
_cell.length_a   1.000
_cell.length_b   1.000
_cell.length_c   1.000
_cell.angle_alpha   90.00
_cell.angle_beta   90.00
_cell.angle_gamma   90.00
#
_symmetry.space_group_name_H-M   'P 1'
#
loop_
_entity.id
_entity.type
_entity.pdbx_description
1 polymer ?
#
loop_
_entity_poly.entity_id
_entity_poly.type
_entity_poly.pdbx_seq_one_letter_code
_entity_poly.pdbx_strand_id
1 'polypeptide(L)'
;MLTPPIIQALKEYCISENQIYLGMTILKEMIVKRPCVKFQVLDVLLDLTVHEKTELRQNAIRTAKNLYEKADLKDRIEERALMRLKALLMPTPPPDLIKLDATTNNATNQWTEESIRLSLYLYLTLLPSEHQLIHQLASIYTASSSEIKRTILRVLEGPVKGMGMDSPELLLLVENCPKGAETLVTRVIHILTDKAMPSVELVDRVRDLYNKRVSDVRFLIPVLNGLSKSEVVTALPRLIKLNPVVVKEVFNRLLGVNGQENMGNSLNPIELLVTLHTLDSNKVDMKTIIKACNLCFAERSVYTQDTLALVIQQLLDLNPLPTLIMRTVIQALATYPRLTGFVINIMQRLLTKQVWKNKKVWEGFVRCCQRTKPQSFQILLQLQPAQLKDSFTICPDLREALLSHIMSFNPHQRAHIPKSVMSLIEKPLEKPTVVTLSTQPNVNSDVEAKKFVSEDSVGGASGLEIKDEQAVNLNADDHQKVAEDSSSSSDVTKQTSPLISITLQKMAEGPKLVPEENLESCGDGKEDTPEIVSPTKL
;
A
#
# COMPACT_ATOMS: atom_id res chain seq x y z
N MET A 1 26.93 -15.35 50.75
CA MET A 1 25.82 -16.03 50.07
C MET A 1 24.54 -15.64 50.80
N LEU A 2 23.52 -15.10 50.13
CA LEU A 2 22.21 -14.94 50.76
C LEU A 2 21.59 -16.32 50.94
N THR A 3 20.94 -16.57 52.07
CA THR A 3 20.22 -17.83 52.29
C THR A 3 18.91 -17.81 51.49
N PRO A 4 18.45 -18.96 50.95
CA PRO A 4 17.16 -19.08 50.24
C PRO A 4 15.95 -18.40 50.92
N PRO A 5 15.76 -18.48 52.26
CA PRO A 5 14.65 -17.78 52.93
C PRO A 5 14.74 -16.26 52.85
N ILE A 6 15.94 -15.68 52.85
CA ILE A 6 16.10 -14.22 52.70
C ILE A 6 15.77 -13.79 51.27
N ILE A 7 16.14 -14.60 50.28
CA ILE A 7 15.79 -14.36 48.87
C ILE A 7 14.27 -14.41 48.68
N GLN A 8 13.61 -15.39 49.30
CA GLN A 8 12.15 -15.54 49.26
C GLN A 8 11.45 -14.35 49.95
N ALA A 9 11.91 -13.96 51.13
CA ALA A 9 11.39 -12.78 51.83
C ALA A 9 11.58 -11.48 51.03
N LEU A 10 12.71 -11.32 50.32
CA LEU A 10 12.94 -10.19 49.43
C LEU A 10 11.99 -10.19 48.22
N LYS A 11 11.71 -11.37 47.64
CA LYS A 11 10.71 -11.51 46.57
C LYS A 11 9.32 -11.10 47.05
N GLU A 12 8.89 -11.62 48.20
CA GLU A 12 7.60 -11.30 48.83
C GLU A 12 7.47 -9.81 49.15
N TYR A 13 8.53 -9.19 49.68
CA TYR A 13 8.58 -7.75 49.95
C TYR A 13 8.40 -6.91 48.68
N CYS A 14 8.98 -7.33 47.56
CA CYS A 14 8.83 -6.64 46.27
C CYS A 14 7.44 -6.82 45.64
N ILE A 15 6.70 -7.88 46.01
CA ILE A 15 5.36 -8.17 45.46
C ILE A 15 4.24 -7.39 46.18
N SER A 16 4.51 -6.93 47.41
CA SER A 16 3.62 -6.10 48.22
C SER A 16 3.30 -4.76 47.55
N GLU A 17 2.01 -4.45 47.38
CA GLU A 17 1.50 -3.33 46.56
C GLU A 17 2.02 -1.96 47.03
N ASN A 18 2.14 -1.76 48.34
CA ASN A 18 2.60 -0.48 48.90
C ASN A 18 4.13 -0.32 48.90
N GLN A 19 4.90 -1.34 48.50
CA GLN A 19 6.35 -1.38 48.67
C GLN A 19 7.14 -1.66 47.40
N ILE A 20 6.49 -1.74 46.23
CA ILE A 20 7.14 -2.04 44.94
C ILE A 20 8.35 -1.11 44.68
N TYR A 21 8.16 0.21 44.80
CA TYR A 21 9.22 1.20 44.55
C TYR A 21 10.40 1.08 45.53
N LEU A 22 10.10 0.87 46.81
CA LEU A 22 11.11 0.72 47.85
C LEU A 22 11.87 -0.61 47.68
N GLY A 23 11.16 -1.70 47.39
CA GLY A 23 11.74 -3.00 47.09
C GLY A 23 12.69 -2.96 45.89
N MET A 24 12.27 -2.33 44.78
CA MET A 24 13.14 -2.14 43.60
C MET A 24 14.39 -1.31 43.91
N THR A 25 14.23 -0.26 44.73
CA THR A 25 15.36 0.58 45.17
C THR A 25 16.33 -0.23 46.04
N ILE A 26 15.82 -1.04 46.97
CA ILE A 26 16.64 -1.93 47.80
C ILE A 26 17.39 -2.95 46.94
N LEU A 27 16.71 -3.61 45.99
CA LEU A 27 17.36 -4.54 45.07
C LEU A 27 18.48 -3.85 44.28
N LYS A 28 18.22 -2.68 43.72
CA LYS A 28 19.22 -1.87 42.99
C LYS A 28 20.42 -1.54 43.88
N GLU A 29 20.18 -1.00 45.07
CA GLU A 29 21.23 -0.62 46.03
C GLU A 29 22.06 -1.83 46.48
N MET A 30 21.42 -2.97 46.72
CA MET A 30 22.11 -4.22 47.08
C MET A 30 23.00 -4.72 45.95
N ILE A 31 22.53 -4.66 44.70
CA ILE A 31 23.33 -5.06 43.52
C ILE A 31 24.55 -4.15 43.38
N VAL A 32 24.39 -2.83 43.56
CA VAL A 32 25.46 -1.85 43.38
C VAL A 32 26.47 -1.85 44.53
N LYS A 33 26.01 -1.92 45.79
CA LYS A 33 26.85 -1.74 46.97
C LYS A 33 27.45 -3.04 47.50
N ARG A 34 26.95 -4.22 47.09
CA ARG A 34 27.40 -5.51 47.64
C ARG A 34 27.86 -6.49 46.54
N PRO A 35 29.13 -6.42 46.11
CA PRO A 35 29.68 -7.27 45.05
C PRO A 35 29.50 -8.77 45.30
N CYS A 36 29.61 -9.23 46.56
CA CYS A 36 29.57 -10.65 46.91
C CYS A 36 28.20 -11.32 46.70
N VAL A 37 27.13 -10.53 46.60
CA VAL A 37 25.75 -11.04 46.41
C VAL A 37 25.08 -10.49 45.15
N LYS A 38 25.80 -9.68 44.37
CA LYS A 38 25.23 -8.91 43.25
C LYS A 38 24.51 -9.79 42.24
N PHE A 39 25.08 -10.95 41.86
CA PHE A 39 24.48 -11.84 40.87
C PHE A 39 23.25 -12.58 41.41
N GLN A 40 23.22 -12.94 42.70
CA GLN A 40 22.06 -13.57 43.33
C GLN A 40 20.87 -12.61 43.38
N VAL A 41 21.12 -11.35 43.75
CA VAL A 41 20.09 -10.31 43.81
C VAL A 41 19.67 -9.88 42.40
N LEU A 42 20.59 -9.87 41.44
CA LEU A 42 20.29 -9.60 40.04
C LEU A 42 19.39 -10.69 39.45
N ASP A 43 19.65 -11.97 39.72
CA ASP A 43 18.79 -13.06 39.26
C ASP A 43 17.37 -12.92 39.82
N VAL A 44 17.22 -12.47 41.07
CA VAL A 44 15.90 -12.14 41.66
C VAL A 44 15.21 -11.00 40.92
N LEU A 45 15.92 -9.90 40.63
CA LEU A 45 15.38 -8.78 39.87
C LEU A 45 14.92 -9.21 38.47
N LEU A 46 15.71 -10.07 37.81
CA LEU A 46 15.43 -10.59 36.48
C LEU A 46 14.25 -11.58 36.47
N ASP A 47 14.00 -12.30 37.55
CA ASP A 47 12.78 -13.11 37.68
C ASP A 47 11.53 -12.21 37.75
N LEU A 48 11.62 -11.05 38.40
CA LEU A 48 10.52 -10.11 38.53
C LEU A 48 10.15 -9.40 37.21
N THR A 49 11.00 -9.45 36.18
CA THR A 49 10.68 -8.89 34.84
C THR A 49 9.62 -9.70 34.09
N VAL A 50 9.28 -10.88 34.59
CA VAL A 50 8.29 -11.80 33.99
C VAL A 50 7.02 -11.89 34.84
N HIS A 51 6.98 -11.18 35.97
CA HIS A 51 5.87 -11.25 36.91
C HIS A 51 4.54 -10.78 36.30
N GLU A 52 3.43 -11.38 36.74
CA GLU A 52 2.09 -11.10 36.22
C GLU A 52 1.66 -9.64 36.47
N LYS A 53 1.93 -9.13 37.69
CA LYS A 53 1.70 -7.73 38.07
C LYS A 53 2.48 -6.76 37.16
N THR A 54 1.75 -5.98 36.35
CA THR A 54 2.31 -5.07 35.34
C THR A 54 3.20 -3.98 35.93
N GLU A 55 2.81 -3.35 37.04
CA GLU A 55 3.60 -2.27 37.66
C GLU A 55 4.95 -2.77 38.18
N LEU A 56 4.94 -3.92 38.87
CA LEU A 56 6.16 -4.59 39.35
C LEU A 56 7.10 -4.93 38.20
N ARG A 57 6.54 -5.53 37.14
CA ARG A 57 7.28 -5.90 35.93
C ARG A 57 7.92 -4.70 35.26
N GLN A 58 7.18 -3.62 35.03
CA GLN A 58 7.69 -2.41 34.38
C GLN A 58 8.81 -1.76 35.21
N ASN A 59 8.66 -1.69 36.54
CA ASN A 59 9.70 -1.15 37.42
C ASN A 59 10.94 -2.06 37.49
N ALA A 60 10.77 -3.38 37.47
CA ALA A 60 11.87 -4.33 37.39
C ALA A 60 12.64 -4.19 36.07
N ILE A 61 11.94 -4.11 34.93
CA ILE A 61 12.56 -3.89 33.61
C ILE A 61 13.29 -2.54 33.55
N ARG A 62 12.68 -1.47 34.05
CA ARG A 62 13.33 -0.14 34.13
C ARG A 62 14.59 -0.19 34.99
N THR A 63 14.55 -0.89 36.12
CA THR A 63 15.70 -1.05 37.01
C THR A 63 16.80 -1.90 36.36
N ALA A 64 16.43 -2.99 35.68
CA ALA A 64 17.36 -3.82 34.92
C ALA A 64 18.03 -3.01 33.79
N LYS A 65 17.27 -2.20 33.05
CA LYS A 65 17.82 -1.29 32.04
C LYS A 65 18.82 -0.29 32.65
N ASN A 66 18.50 0.30 33.80
CA ASN A 66 19.41 1.22 34.47
C ASN A 66 20.71 0.54 34.96
N LEU A 67 20.65 -0.75 35.31
CA LEU A 67 21.81 -1.53 35.72
C LEU A 67 22.65 -2.01 34.53
N TYR A 68 22.05 -2.11 33.34
CA TYR A 68 22.68 -2.53 32.10
C TYR A 68 23.81 -1.59 31.64
N GLU A 69 23.74 -0.30 32.00
CA GLU A 69 24.80 0.69 31.75
C GLU A 69 26.12 0.34 32.48
N LYS A 70 26.09 -0.61 33.44
CA LYS A 70 27.27 -1.06 34.16
C LYS A 70 27.89 -2.28 33.49
N ALA A 71 29.13 -2.15 33.03
CA ALA A 71 29.85 -3.20 32.30
C ALA A 71 29.91 -4.54 33.06
N ASP A 72 29.97 -4.53 34.39
CA ASP A 72 30.09 -5.74 35.22
C ASP A 72 28.77 -6.52 35.39
N LEU A 73 27.64 -5.95 34.97
CA LEU A 73 26.31 -6.57 35.01
C LEU A 73 25.73 -6.83 33.62
N LYS A 74 26.27 -6.17 32.59
CA LYS A 74 25.81 -6.25 31.19
C LYS A 74 25.67 -7.69 30.71
N ASP A 75 26.76 -8.46 30.76
CA ASP A 75 26.81 -9.84 30.24
C ASP A 75 25.74 -10.75 30.88
N ARG A 76 25.53 -10.63 32.19
CA ARG A 76 24.54 -11.47 32.91
C ARG A 76 23.11 -11.10 32.56
N ILE A 77 22.83 -9.81 32.34
CA ILE A 77 21.51 -9.33 31.92
C ILE A 77 21.23 -9.78 30.48
N GLU A 78 22.21 -9.68 29.57
CA GLU A 78 22.08 -10.18 28.20
C GLU A 78 21.88 -11.69 28.15
N GLU A 79 22.70 -12.45 28.90
CA GLU A 79 22.60 -13.90 28.99
C GLU A 79 21.18 -14.31 29.37
N ARG A 80 20.59 -13.64 30.37
CA ARG A 80 19.22 -13.91 30.79
C ARG A 80 18.19 -13.54 29.72
N ALA A 81 18.33 -12.36 29.10
CA ALA A 81 17.41 -11.92 28.05
C ALA A 81 17.46 -12.86 26.83
N LEU A 82 18.66 -13.31 26.45
CA LEU A 82 18.89 -14.26 25.37
C LEU A 82 18.39 -15.67 25.70
N MET A 83 18.58 -16.12 26.94
CA MET A 83 18.03 -17.39 27.40
C MET A 83 16.50 -17.39 27.25
N ARG A 84 15.82 -16.30 27.65
CA ARG A 84 14.36 -16.16 27.50
C ARG A 84 13.94 -16.04 26.04
N LEU A 85 14.70 -15.34 25.20
CA LEU A 85 14.43 -15.28 23.77
C LEU A 85 14.57 -16.65 23.10
N LYS A 86 15.61 -17.42 23.42
CA LYS A 86 15.81 -18.80 22.92
C LYS A 86 14.74 -19.76 23.41
N ALA A 87 14.17 -19.53 24.60
CA ALA A 87 13.07 -20.34 25.12
C ALA A 87 11.84 -20.32 24.20
N LEU A 88 11.65 -19.27 23.38
CA LEU A 88 10.58 -19.20 22.37
C LEU A 88 10.69 -20.29 21.29
N LEU A 89 11.86 -20.89 21.10
CA LEU A 89 12.04 -22.02 20.17
C LEU A 89 11.55 -23.35 20.76
N MET A 90 11.26 -23.40 22.06
CA MET A 90 10.78 -24.60 22.72
C MET A 90 9.28 -24.79 22.45
N PRO A 91 8.80 -26.05 22.34
CA PRO A 91 7.39 -26.34 22.04
C PRO A 91 6.43 -25.86 23.14
N THR A 92 6.90 -25.80 24.39
CA THR A 92 6.12 -25.38 25.56
C THR A 92 6.80 -24.21 26.27
N PRO A 93 6.04 -23.27 26.85
CA PRO A 93 6.60 -22.18 27.63
C PRO A 93 7.31 -22.70 28.89
N PRO A 94 8.33 -21.98 29.39
CA PRO A 94 8.95 -22.26 30.68
C PRO A 94 7.93 -22.32 31.83
N PRO A 95 8.16 -23.12 32.88
CA PRO A 95 7.22 -23.29 34.00
C PRO A 95 6.77 -21.97 34.64
N ASP A 96 7.67 -21.00 34.76
CA ASP A 96 7.39 -19.68 35.32
C ASP A 96 6.38 -18.84 34.52
N LEU A 97 6.13 -19.22 33.26
CA LEU A 97 5.26 -18.53 32.30
C LEU A 97 3.94 -19.28 32.06
N ILE A 98 3.81 -20.50 32.58
CA ILE A 98 2.59 -21.30 32.48
C ILE A 98 1.61 -20.75 33.52
N LYS A 99 0.53 -20.14 33.03
CA LYS A 99 -0.60 -19.78 33.89
C LYS A 99 -1.45 -21.02 34.16
N LEU A 100 -1.84 -21.22 35.42
CA LEU A 100 -2.95 -22.11 35.74
C LEU A 100 -4.25 -21.37 35.45
N ASP A 101 -5.04 -21.85 34.48
CA ASP A 101 -6.40 -21.36 34.27
C ASP A 101 -7.27 -21.74 35.49
N ALA A 102 -7.60 -20.74 36.30
CA ALA A 102 -8.35 -20.88 37.56
C ALA A 102 -9.75 -21.52 37.40
N THR A 103 -10.26 -21.62 36.16
CA THR A 103 -11.61 -22.12 35.86
C THR A 103 -11.64 -23.54 35.30
N THR A 104 -10.51 -24.13 34.89
CA THR A 104 -10.53 -25.44 34.20
C THR A 104 -9.44 -26.41 34.65
N ASN A 105 -8.52 -26.03 35.55
CA ASN A 105 -7.42 -26.90 36.01
C ASN A 105 -6.60 -27.56 34.88
N ASN A 106 -6.71 -27.05 33.65
CA ASN A 106 -5.92 -27.49 32.51
C ASN A 106 -4.81 -26.46 32.33
N ALA A 107 -3.57 -26.84 32.65
CA ALA A 107 -2.40 -26.07 32.25
C ALA A 107 -2.37 -26.04 30.72
N THR A 108 -2.63 -24.88 30.12
CA THR A 108 -2.41 -24.70 28.69
C THR A 108 -0.90 -24.68 28.46
N ASN A 109 -0.33 -25.85 28.15
CA ASN A 109 1.08 -26.03 27.79
C ASN A 109 1.44 -25.37 26.44
N GLN A 110 0.64 -24.40 25.98
CA GLN A 110 0.79 -23.71 24.71
C GLN A 110 1.20 -22.26 24.95
N TRP A 111 2.00 -21.73 24.02
CA TRP A 111 2.37 -20.32 24.03
C TRP A 111 1.14 -19.43 23.83
N THR A 112 0.89 -18.55 24.81
CA THR A 112 -0.09 -17.47 24.69
C THR A 112 0.59 -16.16 24.27
N GLU A 113 -0.13 -15.26 23.61
CA GLU A 113 0.43 -13.95 23.21
C GLU A 113 1.06 -13.20 24.40
N GLU A 114 0.46 -13.28 25.59
CA GLU A 114 1.01 -12.65 26.79
C GLU A 114 2.30 -13.32 27.27
N SER A 115 2.38 -14.66 27.29
CA SER A 115 3.61 -15.38 27.67
C SER A 115 4.78 -15.09 26.72
N ILE A 116 4.49 -14.92 25.42
CA ILE A 116 5.48 -14.53 24.41
C ILE A 116 5.95 -13.10 24.69
N ARG A 117 5.03 -12.16 24.93
CA ARG A 117 5.39 -10.76 25.26
C ARG A 117 6.24 -10.67 26.52
N LEU A 118 5.89 -11.39 27.58
CA LEU A 118 6.67 -11.44 28.83
C LEU A 118 8.11 -11.89 28.59
N SER A 119 8.30 -12.89 27.72
CA SER A 119 9.62 -13.39 27.34
C SER A 119 10.44 -12.37 26.51
N LEU A 120 9.75 -11.47 25.81
CA LEU A 120 10.37 -10.47 24.93
C LEU A 120 10.64 -9.11 25.61
N TYR A 121 9.91 -8.74 26.66
CA TYR A 121 9.95 -7.36 27.19
C TYR A 121 11.34 -6.89 27.63
N LEU A 122 12.07 -7.72 28.40
CA LEU A 122 13.43 -7.37 28.82
C LEU A 122 14.33 -7.20 27.60
N TYR A 123 14.33 -8.19 26.70
CA TYR A 123 15.14 -8.19 25.48
C TYR A 123 14.90 -6.95 24.60
N LEU A 124 13.63 -6.64 24.33
CA LEU A 124 13.23 -5.50 23.49
C LEU A 124 13.54 -4.14 24.15
N THR A 125 13.61 -4.09 25.48
CA THR A 125 13.98 -2.87 26.20
C THR A 125 15.49 -2.57 26.09
N LEU A 126 16.32 -3.60 25.93
CA LEU A 126 17.77 -3.50 25.76
C LEU A 126 18.17 -3.19 24.31
N LEU A 127 17.35 -3.57 23.33
CA LEU A 127 17.60 -3.42 21.91
C LEU A 127 18.00 -1.99 21.46
N PRO A 128 17.42 -0.89 21.99
CA PRO A 128 17.86 0.48 21.67
C PRO A 128 19.21 0.88 22.29
N SER A 129 19.66 0.17 23.32
CA SER A 129 20.97 0.42 23.96
C SER A 129 22.08 -0.42 23.31
N GLU A 130 21.75 -1.63 22.84
CA GLU A 130 22.69 -2.54 22.17
C GLU A 130 22.08 -3.06 20.86
N HIS A 131 22.48 -2.43 19.75
CA HIS A 131 21.84 -2.67 18.46
C HIS A 131 22.18 -4.04 17.87
N GLN A 132 23.30 -4.65 18.25
CA GLN A 132 23.76 -5.95 17.75
C GLN A 132 22.78 -7.10 18.07
N LEU A 133 21.97 -6.94 19.12
CA LEU A 133 20.94 -7.88 19.52
C LEU A 133 19.89 -8.09 18.41
N ILE A 134 19.73 -7.17 17.45
CA ILE A 134 18.75 -7.36 16.38
C ILE A 134 19.03 -8.60 15.53
N HIS A 135 20.30 -8.99 15.33
CA HIS A 135 20.67 -10.15 14.51
C HIS A 135 20.26 -11.47 15.16
N GLN A 136 20.38 -11.55 16.49
CA GLN A 136 19.92 -12.72 17.24
C GLN A 136 18.40 -12.82 17.24
N LEU A 137 17.70 -11.68 17.32
CA LEU A 137 16.25 -11.63 17.15
C LEU A 137 15.84 -12.10 15.76
N ALA A 138 16.54 -11.67 14.70
CA ALA A 138 16.28 -12.12 13.35
C ALA A 138 16.51 -13.63 13.19
N SER A 139 17.60 -14.17 13.75
CA SER A 139 17.86 -15.60 13.75
C SER A 139 16.72 -16.39 14.42
N ILE A 140 16.29 -15.97 15.62
CA ILE A 140 15.22 -16.64 16.36
C ILE A 140 13.87 -16.46 15.65
N TYR A 141 13.61 -15.29 15.07
CA TYR A 141 12.42 -15.02 14.27
C TYR A 141 12.29 -16.04 13.14
N THR A 142 13.35 -16.34 12.39
CA THR A 142 13.28 -17.30 11.28
C THR A 142 12.85 -18.69 11.72
N ALA A 143 13.39 -19.17 12.85
CA ALA A 143 13.12 -20.48 13.44
C ALA A 143 11.83 -20.56 14.27
N SER A 144 11.17 -19.43 14.53
CA SER A 144 9.97 -19.37 15.37
C SER A 144 8.68 -19.75 14.63
N SER A 145 7.65 -20.14 15.40
CA SER A 145 6.29 -20.40 14.90
C SER A 145 5.60 -19.10 14.41
N SER A 146 4.52 -19.25 13.64
CA SER A 146 3.74 -18.12 13.10
C SER A 146 3.18 -17.19 14.18
N GLU A 147 2.72 -17.76 15.31
CA GLU A 147 2.16 -17.01 16.43
C GLU A 147 3.22 -16.14 17.14
N ILE A 148 4.42 -16.68 17.32
CA ILE A 148 5.56 -15.95 17.89
C ILE A 148 6.01 -14.85 16.93
N LYS A 149 6.14 -15.16 15.63
CA LYS A 149 6.46 -14.17 14.58
C LYS A 149 5.47 -12.99 14.61
N ARG A 150 4.17 -13.29 14.70
CA ARG A 150 3.09 -12.28 14.77
C ARG A 150 3.26 -11.37 15.99
N THR A 151 3.51 -11.96 17.15
CA THR A 151 3.72 -11.21 18.39
C THR A 151 4.95 -10.32 18.31
N ILE A 152 6.10 -10.85 17.83
CA ILE A 152 7.33 -10.07 17.64
C ILE A 152 7.07 -8.83 16.77
N LEU A 153 6.40 -8.99 15.62
CA LEU A 153 6.14 -7.86 14.70
C LEU A 153 5.27 -6.74 15.32
N ARG A 154 4.41 -7.07 16.29
CA ARG A 154 3.55 -6.10 16.99
C ARG A 154 4.33 -5.27 17.99
N VAL A 155 5.22 -5.90 18.76
CA VAL A 155 5.97 -5.24 19.85
C VAL A 155 7.22 -4.51 19.36
N LEU A 156 7.62 -4.72 18.10
CA LEU A 156 8.86 -4.19 17.54
C LEU A 156 8.88 -2.66 17.31
N GLU A 157 7.72 -2.00 17.27
CA GLU A 157 7.62 -0.56 16.93
C GLU A 157 8.42 0.33 17.89
N GLY A 158 8.28 0.15 19.20
CA GLY A 158 8.97 0.95 20.20
C GLY A 158 10.49 0.80 20.14
N PRO A 159 11.03 -0.43 20.21
CA PRO A 159 12.47 -0.68 20.16
C PRO A 159 13.14 -0.16 18.90
N VAL A 160 12.58 -0.41 17.70
CA VAL A 160 13.18 0.02 16.43
C VAL A 160 13.18 1.55 16.30
N LYS A 161 12.13 2.23 16.78
CA LYS A 161 12.13 3.71 16.85
C LYS A 161 13.23 4.23 17.78
N GLY A 162 13.51 3.52 18.88
CA GLY A 162 14.59 3.87 19.79
C GLY A 162 15.99 3.73 19.20
N MET A 163 16.19 2.76 18.30
CA MET A 163 17.49 2.55 17.62
C MET A 163 17.79 3.61 16.56
N GLY A 164 16.75 4.11 15.89
CA GLY A 164 16.90 5.08 14.80
C GLY A 164 17.37 4.48 13.47
N MET A 165 17.25 5.26 12.41
CA MET A 165 17.51 4.82 11.03
C MET A 165 19.00 4.72 10.70
N ASP A 166 19.84 5.49 11.39
CA ASP A 166 21.28 5.56 11.18
C ASP A 166 22.04 4.43 11.91
N SER A 167 21.29 3.49 12.51
CA SER A 167 21.89 2.34 13.18
C SER A 167 22.61 1.42 12.18
N PRO A 168 23.94 1.22 12.30
CA PRO A 168 24.70 0.40 11.38
C PRO A 168 24.24 -1.07 11.41
N GLU A 169 23.79 -1.56 12.56
CA GLU A 169 23.31 -2.94 12.72
C GLU A 169 21.97 -3.18 12.02
N LEU A 170 21.09 -2.16 11.97
CA LEU A 170 19.86 -2.25 11.18
C LEU A 170 20.15 -2.25 9.68
N LEU A 171 21.10 -1.42 9.23
CA LEU A 171 21.55 -1.41 7.84
C LEU A 171 22.21 -2.74 7.45
N LEU A 172 23.00 -3.33 8.36
CA LEU A 172 23.61 -4.64 8.17
C LEU A 172 22.55 -5.76 8.10
N LEU A 173 21.49 -5.68 8.91
CA LEU A 173 20.38 -6.64 8.85
C LEU A 173 19.63 -6.56 7.51
N VAL A 174 19.45 -5.35 6.96
CA VAL A 174 18.83 -5.17 5.64
C VAL A 174 19.74 -5.75 4.55
N GLU A 175 21.04 -5.48 4.60
CA GLU A 175 22.02 -5.98 3.63
C GLU A 175 22.12 -7.51 3.66
N ASN A 176 22.29 -8.08 4.86
CA ASN A 176 22.48 -9.50 5.11
C ASN A 176 21.23 -10.13 5.70
N CYS A 177 20.07 -9.87 5.07
CA CYS A 177 18.80 -10.40 5.54
C CYS A 177 18.85 -11.94 5.62
N PRO A 178 18.53 -12.58 6.77
CA PRO A 178 18.41 -14.05 6.84
C PRO A 178 17.22 -14.56 6.03
N LYS A 179 17.31 -15.75 5.43
CA LYS A 179 16.17 -16.38 4.72
C LYS A 179 15.00 -16.60 5.67
N GLY A 180 13.80 -16.11 5.33
CA GLY A 180 12.62 -16.16 6.19
C GLY A 180 12.44 -14.96 7.13
N ALA A 181 13.37 -13.99 7.12
CA ALA A 181 13.28 -12.74 7.89
C ALA A 181 12.79 -11.54 7.06
N GLU A 182 12.40 -11.73 5.80
CA GLU A 182 11.97 -10.66 4.88
C GLU A 182 10.88 -9.79 5.49
N THR A 183 9.94 -10.42 6.20
CA THR A 183 8.80 -9.77 6.81
C THR A 183 9.15 -8.99 8.07
N LEU A 184 10.16 -9.46 8.81
CA LEU A 184 10.76 -8.71 9.92
C LEU A 184 11.44 -7.44 9.37
N VAL A 185 12.29 -7.60 8.35
CA VAL A 185 12.98 -6.48 7.69
C VAL A 185 11.98 -5.48 7.11
N THR A 186 10.94 -5.96 6.42
CA THR A 186 9.85 -5.11 5.90
C THR A 186 9.20 -4.29 7.00
N ARG A 187 8.94 -4.91 8.17
CA ARG A 187 8.36 -4.22 9.33
C ARG A 187 9.32 -3.19 9.91
N VAL A 188 10.60 -3.52 10.04
CA VAL A 188 11.65 -2.59 10.50
C VAL A 188 11.70 -1.36 9.60
N ILE A 189 11.81 -1.55 8.28
CA ILE A 189 11.87 -0.44 7.32
C ILE A 189 10.61 0.43 7.43
N HIS A 190 9.42 -0.19 7.47
CA HIS A 190 8.17 0.54 7.67
C HIS A 190 8.17 1.39 8.94
N ILE A 191 8.69 0.88 10.06
CA ILE A 191 8.74 1.61 11.33
C ILE A 191 9.69 2.81 11.22
N LEU A 192 10.85 2.62 10.59
CA LEU A 192 11.86 3.66 10.40
C LEU A 192 11.35 4.79 9.49
N THR A 193 10.63 4.45 8.42
CA THR A 193 10.18 5.41 7.40
C THR A 193 8.70 5.82 7.55
N ASP A 194 8.08 5.55 8.70
CA ASP A 194 6.66 5.87 8.94
C ASP A 194 6.46 7.39 9.04
N LYS A 195 7.32 8.04 9.85
CA LYS A 195 7.29 9.49 10.13
C LYS A 195 8.55 10.23 9.73
N ALA A 196 9.57 9.50 9.27
CA ALA A 196 10.85 10.06 8.86
C ALA A 196 11.14 9.70 7.40
N MET A 197 11.92 10.53 6.73
CA MET A 197 12.40 10.25 5.38
C MET A 197 13.47 9.16 5.41
N PRO A 198 13.47 8.23 4.44
CA PRO A 198 14.49 7.21 4.36
C PRO A 198 15.87 7.82 4.05
N SER A 199 16.91 7.40 4.76
CA SER A 199 18.30 7.77 4.47
C SER A 199 18.77 7.13 3.16
N VAL A 200 19.73 7.77 2.48
CA VAL A 200 20.26 7.27 1.19
C VAL A 200 20.84 5.86 1.36
N GLU A 201 21.58 5.62 2.44
CA GLU A 201 22.13 4.30 2.75
C GLU A 201 21.04 3.23 2.90
N LEU A 202 19.95 3.55 3.60
CA LEU A 202 18.82 2.62 3.74
C LEU A 202 18.19 2.32 2.38
N VAL A 203 17.96 3.35 1.55
CA VAL A 203 17.39 3.18 0.20
C VAL A 203 18.28 2.26 -0.64
N ASP A 204 19.60 2.45 -0.58
CA ASP A 204 20.57 1.65 -1.34
C ASP A 204 20.53 0.17 -0.93
N ARG A 205 20.53 -0.12 0.37
CA ARG A 205 20.44 -1.51 0.87
C ARG A 205 19.10 -2.17 0.57
N VAL A 206 17.99 -1.41 0.67
CA VAL A 206 16.65 -1.90 0.34
C VAL A 206 16.53 -2.21 -1.16
N ARG A 207 17.08 -1.36 -2.02
CA ARG A 207 17.14 -1.58 -3.46
C ARG A 207 17.91 -2.84 -3.81
N ASP A 208 19.10 -3.00 -3.24
CA ASP A 208 19.94 -4.17 -3.45
C ASP A 208 19.24 -5.46 -3.04
N LEU A 209 18.58 -5.46 -1.88
CA LEU A 209 17.85 -6.62 -1.39
C LEU A 209 16.62 -6.94 -2.28
N TYR A 210 15.91 -5.92 -2.76
CA TYR A 210 14.80 -6.08 -3.70
C TYR A 210 15.26 -6.76 -5.00
N ASN A 211 16.34 -6.24 -5.59
CA ASN A 211 16.85 -6.78 -6.85
C ASN A 211 17.45 -8.18 -6.72
N LYS A 212 18.04 -8.52 -5.56
CA LYS A 212 18.71 -9.81 -5.32
C LYS A 212 17.75 -10.92 -4.88
N ARG A 213 16.73 -10.61 -4.05
CA ARG A 213 15.94 -11.65 -3.37
C ARG A 213 14.44 -11.39 -3.27
N VAL A 214 14.00 -10.15 -3.04
CA VAL A 214 12.59 -9.87 -2.73
C VAL A 214 11.84 -9.45 -3.99
N SER A 215 10.87 -10.24 -4.44
CA SER A 215 10.09 -9.92 -5.64
C SER A 215 8.85 -9.05 -5.38
N ASP A 216 8.37 -8.98 -4.13
CA ASP A 216 7.17 -8.21 -3.78
C ASP A 216 7.44 -6.71 -3.81
N VAL A 217 6.80 -6.01 -4.75
CA VAL A 217 6.96 -4.56 -4.93
C VAL A 217 6.55 -3.74 -3.71
N ARG A 218 5.72 -4.30 -2.81
CA ARG A 218 5.34 -3.63 -1.55
C ARG A 218 6.55 -3.34 -0.66
N PHE A 219 7.63 -4.10 -0.82
CA PHE A 219 8.89 -3.88 -0.13
C PHE A 219 9.51 -2.50 -0.41
N LEU A 220 9.24 -1.93 -1.60
CA LEU A 220 9.75 -0.60 -1.98
C LEU A 220 8.89 0.55 -1.45
N ILE A 221 7.64 0.30 -1.06
CA ILE A 221 6.68 1.35 -0.64
C ILE A 221 7.22 2.25 0.49
N PRO A 222 7.85 1.70 1.55
CA PRO A 222 8.44 2.50 2.63
C PRO A 222 9.49 3.51 2.15
N VAL A 223 10.28 3.15 1.14
CA VAL A 223 11.44 3.91 0.65
C VAL A 223 11.17 4.67 -0.65
N LEU A 224 9.93 4.70 -1.15
CA LEU A 224 9.59 5.28 -2.46
C LEU A 224 10.12 6.69 -2.67
N ASN A 225 10.06 7.53 -1.63
CA ASN A 225 10.48 8.94 -1.73
C ASN A 225 12.00 9.11 -1.86
N GLY A 226 12.78 8.08 -1.52
CA GLY A 226 14.23 8.06 -1.68
C GLY A 226 14.70 7.47 -3.02
N LEU A 227 13.83 6.78 -3.76
CA LEU A 227 14.16 6.21 -5.07
C LEU A 227 14.29 7.30 -6.14
N SER A 228 15.05 7.02 -7.20
CA SER A 228 15.13 7.91 -8.36
C SER A 228 13.84 7.84 -9.21
N LYS A 229 13.57 8.89 -9.99
CA LYS A 229 12.39 8.94 -10.87
C LYS A 229 12.30 7.75 -11.82
N SER A 230 13.42 7.34 -12.42
CA SER A 230 13.48 6.18 -13.33
C SER A 230 13.10 4.87 -12.65
N GLU A 231 13.48 4.70 -11.39
CA GLU A 231 13.16 3.50 -10.61
C GLU A 231 11.68 3.46 -10.24
N VAL A 232 11.14 4.60 -9.81
CA VAL A 232 9.70 4.72 -9.54
C VAL A 232 8.89 4.40 -10.78
N VAL A 233 9.25 4.96 -11.95
CA VAL A 233 8.59 4.68 -13.24
C VAL A 233 8.66 3.19 -13.60
N THR A 234 9.79 2.53 -13.30
CA THR A 234 9.97 1.09 -13.55
C THR A 234 9.13 0.22 -12.61
N ALA A 235 8.96 0.64 -11.35
CA ALA A 235 8.16 -0.07 -10.35
C ALA A 235 6.65 0.22 -10.48
N LEU A 236 6.27 1.37 -11.03
CA LEU A 236 4.88 1.85 -11.11
C LEU A 236 3.90 0.83 -11.72
N PRO A 237 4.21 0.13 -12.84
CA PRO A 237 3.37 -0.96 -13.37
C PRO A 237 2.98 -2.05 -12.37
N ARG A 238 3.89 -2.38 -11.44
CA ARG A 238 3.65 -3.39 -10.39
C ARG A 238 2.88 -2.78 -9.22
N LEU A 239 3.17 -1.53 -8.88
CA LEU A 239 2.49 -0.80 -7.79
C LEU A 239 1.00 -0.59 -8.08
N ILE A 240 0.62 -0.20 -9.30
CA ILE A 240 -0.79 0.06 -9.65
C ILE A 240 -1.66 -1.20 -9.76
N LYS A 241 -1.05 -2.39 -9.78
CA LYS A 241 -1.75 -3.69 -9.72
C LYS A 241 -2.14 -4.10 -8.30
N LEU A 242 -1.68 -3.36 -7.28
CA LEU A 242 -2.03 -3.62 -5.89
C LEU A 242 -3.48 -3.20 -5.59
N ASN A 243 -3.92 -3.46 -4.36
CA ASN A 243 -5.24 -3.06 -3.89
C ASN A 243 -5.40 -1.52 -4.00
N PRO A 244 -6.56 -0.99 -4.47
CA PRO A 244 -6.80 0.46 -4.60
C PRO A 244 -6.45 1.30 -3.37
N VAL A 245 -6.65 0.78 -2.15
CA VAL A 245 -6.28 1.47 -0.91
C VAL A 245 -4.76 1.65 -0.80
N VAL A 246 -4.01 0.62 -1.18
CA VAL A 246 -2.54 0.66 -1.22
C VAL A 246 -2.06 1.58 -2.34
N VAL A 247 -2.69 1.53 -3.51
CA VAL A 247 -2.33 2.42 -4.64
C VAL A 247 -2.54 3.89 -4.26
N LYS A 248 -3.62 4.20 -3.56
CA LYS A 248 -3.87 5.55 -3.03
C LYS A 248 -2.77 6.01 -2.08
N GLU A 249 -2.35 5.16 -1.15
CA GLU A 249 -1.24 5.47 -0.24
C GLU A 249 0.09 5.68 -0.99
N VAL A 250 0.36 4.86 -2.01
CA VAL A 250 1.53 5.02 -2.89
C VAL A 250 1.49 6.39 -3.59
N PHE A 251 0.35 6.80 -4.15
CA PHE A 251 0.22 8.10 -4.78
C PHE A 251 0.39 9.25 -3.78
N ASN A 252 -0.21 9.15 -2.59
CA ASN A 252 -0.06 10.17 -1.55
C ASN A 252 1.39 10.34 -1.12
N ARG A 253 2.16 9.24 -1.02
CA ARG A 253 3.60 9.28 -0.76
C ARG A 253 4.37 9.94 -1.90
N LEU A 254 4.15 9.49 -3.13
CA LEU A 254 4.83 10.02 -4.32
C LEU A 254 4.55 11.51 -4.56
N LEU A 255 3.35 11.98 -4.21
CA LEU A 255 2.91 13.36 -4.37
C LEU A 255 3.23 14.25 -3.16
N GLY A 256 3.77 13.69 -2.07
CA GLY A 256 4.11 14.46 -0.86
C GLY A 256 2.93 14.95 -0.03
N VAL A 257 1.72 14.39 -0.24
CA VAL A 257 0.47 14.85 0.41
C VAL A 257 0.49 14.67 1.94
N ASN A 258 1.34 13.78 2.46
CA ASN A 258 1.41 13.45 3.89
C ASN A 258 2.31 14.40 4.72
N GLY A 259 2.53 15.65 4.28
CA GLY A 259 3.24 16.67 5.07
C GLY A 259 4.77 16.53 5.09
N GLN A 260 5.36 15.81 4.15
CA GLN A 260 6.79 15.89 3.86
C GLN A 260 6.98 16.93 2.75
N GLU A 261 6.75 18.19 3.10
CA GLU A 261 6.94 19.32 2.20
C GLU A 261 8.41 19.38 1.77
N ASN A 262 8.64 19.21 0.47
CA ASN A 262 9.88 19.54 -0.22
C ASN A 262 11.15 18.76 0.21
N MET A 263 11.57 17.81 -0.63
CA MET A 263 12.78 17.96 -1.46
C MET A 263 13.45 16.61 -1.75
N GLY A 264 13.70 16.37 -3.05
CA GLY A 264 14.54 15.30 -3.55
C GLY A 264 14.00 14.73 -4.85
N ASN A 265 13.11 13.73 -4.74
CA ASN A 265 12.74 12.87 -5.87
C ASN A 265 11.22 12.60 -6.00
N SER A 266 10.36 13.37 -5.33
CA SER A 266 8.89 13.21 -5.46
C SER A 266 8.43 13.51 -6.89
N LEU A 267 7.48 12.71 -7.39
CA LEU A 267 6.89 12.93 -8.70
C LEU A 267 5.89 14.07 -8.59
N ASN A 268 6.00 15.05 -9.49
CA ASN A 268 4.97 16.09 -9.60
C ASN A 268 3.62 15.44 -10.02
N PRO A 269 2.47 15.91 -9.53
CA PRO A 269 1.14 15.53 -10.04
C PRO A 269 1.06 15.38 -11.56
N ILE A 270 1.69 16.30 -12.29
CA ILE A 270 1.72 16.31 -13.75
C ILE A 270 2.53 15.11 -14.26
N GLU A 271 3.76 14.93 -13.74
CA GLU A 271 4.66 13.84 -14.11
C GLU A 271 4.01 12.47 -13.84
N LEU A 272 3.34 12.30 -12.69
CA LEU A 272 2.69 11.03 -12.34
C LEU A 272 1.59 10.69 -13.35
N LEU A 273 0.69 11.63 -13.63
CA LEU A 273 -0.43 11.38 -14.54
C LEU A 273 0.05 11.18 -15.98
N VAL A 274 1.06 11.94 -16.43
CA VAL A 274 1.70 11.72 -17.73
C VAL A 274 2.37 10.34 -17.80
N THR A 275 3.10 9.95 -16.75
CA THR A 275 3.76 8.64 -16.67
C THR A 275 2.74 7.51 -16.81
N LEU A 276 1.61 7.60 -16.10
CA LEU A 276 0.51 6.61 -16.21
C LEU A 276 -0.01 6.45 -17.65
N HIS A 277 -0.07 7.54 -18.42
CA HIS A 277 -0.50 7.51 -19.82
C HIS A 277 0.55 6.94 -20.78
N THR A 278 1.81 7.01 -20.41
CA THR A 278 2.94 6.48 -21.20
C THR A 278 3.36 5.06 -20.82
N LEU A 279 2.69 4.44 -19.83
CA LEU A 279 2.98 3.06 -19.46
C LEU A 279 2.73 2.11 -20.63
N ASP A 280 3.66 1.18 -20.81
CA ASP A 280 3.59 0.15 -21.84
C ASP A 280 2.34 -0.73 -21.66
N SER A 281 1.48 -0.72 -22.69
CA SER A 281 0.26 -1.52 -22.74
C SER A 281 0.49 -3.03 -22.68
N ASN A 282 1.71 -3.50 -22.93
CA ASN A 282 2.07 -4.90 -22.80
C ASN A 282 2.29 -5.32 -21.34
N LYS A 283 2.68 -4.37 -20.47
CA LYS A 283 3.00 -4.64 -19.06
C LYS A 283 1.78 -4.50 -18.15
N VAL A 284 0.85 -3.62 -18.50
CA VAL A 284 -0.34 -3.30 -17.70
C VAL A 284 -1.56 -3.20 -18.61
N ASP A 285 -2.65 -3.85 -18.19
CA ASP A 285 -3.91 -3.74 -18.89
C ASP A 285 -4.50 -2.32 -18.78
N MET A 286 -5.19 -1.90 -19.83
CA MET A 286 -5.74 -0.54 -19.92
C MET A 286 -6.77 -0.24 -18.80
N LYS A 287 -7.46 -1.25 -18.25
CA LYS A 287 -8.43 -1.04 -17.17
C LYS A 287 -7.73 -0.67 -15.86
N THR A 288 -6.59 -1.30 -15.56
CA THR A 288 -5.77 -0.94 -14.39
C THR A 288 -5.23 0.48 -14.49
N ILE A 289 -4.73 0.89 -15.66
CA ILE A 289 -4.29 2.28 -15.88
C ILE A 289 -5.46 3.26 -15.69
N ILE A 290 -6.63 2.95 -16.24
CA ILE A 290 -7.84 3.77 -16.07
C ILE A 290 -8.21 3.91 -14.58
N LYS A 291 -8.16 2.82 -13.80
CA LYS A 291 -8.43 2.86 -12.35
C LYS A 291 -7.40 3.74 -11.62
N ALA A 292 -6.12 3.63 -11.96
CA ALA A 292 -5.07 4.48 -11.41
C ALA A 292 -5.31 5.96 -11.73
N CYS A 293 -5.60 6.32 -12.99
CA CYS A 293 -5.95 7.69 -13.35
C CYS A 293 -7.17 8.19 -12.57
N ASN A 294 -8.21 7.37 -12.38
CA ASN A 294 -9.38 7.75 -11.60
C ASN A 294 -9.05 8.06 -10.13
N LEU A 295 -8.09 7.34 -9.52
CA LEU A 295 -7.61 7.66 -8.17
C LEU A 295 -6.93 9.03 -8.14
N CYS A 296 -6.12 9.37 -9.15
CA CYS A 296 -5.55 10.72 -9.29
C CYS A 296 -6.66 11.78 -9.39
N PHE A 297 -7.64 11.59 -10.27
CA PHE A 297 -8.77 12.52 -10.44
C PHE A 297 -9.67 12.65 -9.19
N ALA A 298 -9.67 11.67 -8.29
CA ALA A 298 -10.42 11.76 -7.03
C ALA A 298 -9.79 12.77 -6.05
N GLU A 299 -8.49 13.02 -6.14
CA GLU A 299 -7.74 13.96 -5.29
C GLU A 299 -7.80 15.39 -5.87
N ARG A 300 -8.96 16.04 -5.69
CA ARG A 300 -9.26 17.38 -6.25
C ARG A 300 -8.39 18.51 -5.69
N SER A 301 -7.80 18.33 -4.51
CA SER A 301 -6.84 19.28 -3.93
C SER A 301 -5.53 19.32 -4.70
N VAL A 302 -5.13 18.19 -5.30
CA VAL A 302 -3.88 18.05 -6.05
C VAL A 302 -4.11 18.30 -7.54
N TYR A 303 -5.12 17.66 -8.12
CA TYR A 303 -5.44 17.74 -9.54
C TYR A 303 -6.48 18.83 -9.83
N THR A 304 -6.04 20.08 -9.69
CA THR A 304 -6.85 21.27 -9.96
C THR A 304 -7.02 21.52 -11.46
N GLN A 305 -7.84 22.53 -11.81
CA GLN A 305 -8.07 22.96 -13.18
C GLN A 305 -6.76 23.25 -13.94
N ASP A 306 -5.83 23.97 -13.31
CA ASP A 306 -4.57 24.39 -13.94
C ASP A 306 -3.60 23.20 -14.10
N THR A 307 -3.48 22.36 -13.07
CA THR A 307 -2.67 21.14 -13.11
C THR A 307 -3.13 20.21 -14.24
N LEU A 308 -4.44 20.00 -14.39
CA LEU A 308 -4.99 19.16 -15.46
C LEU A 308 -4.82 19.78 -16.85
N ALA A 309 -4.91 21.11 -16.99
CA ALA A 309 -4.63 21.79 -18.24
C ALA A 309 -3.17 21.55 -18.69
N LEU A 310 -2.22 21.65 -17.77
CA LEU A 310 -0.81 21.35 -18.03
C LEU A 310 -0.58 19.89 -18.38
N VAL A 311 -1.24 18.94 -17.70
CA VAL A 311 -1.19 17.51 -18.06
C VAL A 311 -1.68 17.30 -19.49
N ILE A 312 -2.85 17.84 -19.85
CA ILE A 312 -3.42 17.68 -21.19
C ILE A 312 -2.49 18.27 -22.25
N GLN A 313 -1.88 19.43 -21.98
CA GLN A 313 -0.92 20.06 -22.87
C GLN A 313 0.32 19.19 -23.06
N GLN A 314 0.91 18.68 -21.97
CA GLN A 314 2.08 17.81 -22.05
C GLN A 314 1.78 16.49 -22.78
N LEU A 315 0.62 15.87 -22.51
CA LEU A 315 0.16 14.68 -23.22
C LEU A 315 -0.03 14.92 -24.72
N LEU A 316 -0.53 16.10 -25.10
CA LEU A 316 -0.72 16.48 -26.48
C LEU A 316 0.62 16.57 -27.22
N ASP A 317 1.68 17.02 -26.57
CA ASP A 317 2.99 17.23 -27.20
C ASP A 317 3.76 15.92 -27.43
N LEU A 318 3.38 14.82 -26.76
CA LEU A 318 3.99 13.49 -26.93
C LEU A 318 3.80 12.90 -28.35
N ASN A 319 4.78 12.10 -28.76
CA ASN A 319 4.78 11.32 -30.00
C ASN A 319 5.42 9.93 -29.76
N PRO A 320 4.69 8.81 -29.92
CA PRO A 320 3.30 8.70 -30.35
C PRO A 320 2.31 9.26 -29.32
N LEU A 321 1.13 9.69 -29.80
CA LEU A 321 0.08 10.25 -28.94
C LEU A 321 -0.48 9.16 -27.99
N PRO A 322 -0.56 9.41 -26.67
CA PRO A 322 -1.10 8.44 -25.72
C PRO A 322 -2.56 8.09 -25.98
N THR A 323 -2.86 6.79 -25.95
CA THR A 323 -4.20 6.26 -26.29
C THR A 323 -5.31 6.78 -25.36
N LEU A 324 -4.99 7.09 -24.10
CA LEU A 324 -5.96 7.51 -23.08
C LEU A 324 -6.17 9.03 -23.00
N ILE A 325 -5.48 9.84 -23.82
CA ILE A 325 -5.54 11.31 -23.75
C ILE A 325 -6.98 11.84 -23.78
N MET A 326 -7.81 11.34 -24.69
CA MET A 326 -9.19 11.82 -24.83
C MET A 326 -10.07 11.46 -23.64
N ARG A 327 -9.78 10.35 -22.95
CA ARG A 327 -10.48 10.01 -21.71
C ARG A 327 -10.17 11.05 -20.63
N THR A 328 -8.91 11.42 -20.50
CA THR A 328 -8.43 12.44 -19.54
C THR A 328 -8.99 13.82 -19.88
N VAL A 329 -9.02 14.20 -21.16
CA VAL A 329 -9.66 15.46 -21.60
C VAL A 329 -11.15 15.49 -21.25
N ILE A 330 -11.89 14.42 -21.56
CA ILE A 330 -13.33 14.33 -21.25
C ILE A 330 -13.59 14.37 -19.74
N GLN A 331 -12.76 13.66 -18.96
CA GLN A 331 -12.89 13.60 -17.50
C GLN A 331 -12.54 14.93 -16.82
N ALA A 332 -11.49 15.61 -17.30
CA ALA A 332 -11.14 16.95 -16.86
C ALA A 332 -12.26 17.95 -17.17
N LEU A 333 -12.85 17.89 -18.37
CA LEU A 333 -13.96 18.75 -18.77
C LEU A 333 -15.22 18.51 -17.92
N ALA A 334 -15.53 17.24 -17.62
CA ALA A 334 -16.67 16.88 -16.76
C ALA A 334 -16.50 17.40 -15.32
N THR A 335 -15.25 17.48 -14.84
CA THR A 335 -14.93 17.98 -13.49
C THR A 335 -14.84 19.51 -13.47
N TYR A 336 -14.27 20.12 -14.52
CA TYR A 336 -14.01 21.54 -14.65
C TYR A 336 -14.53 22.10 -15.99
N PRO A 337 -15.83 22.44 -16.09
CA PRO A 337 -16.44 22.94 -17.33
C PRO A 337 -15.81 24.23 -17.87
N ARG A 338 -15.13 25.02 -17.02
CA ARG A 338 -14.41 26.24 -17.42
C ARG A 338 -13.26 25.96 -18.41
N LEU A 339 -12.80 24.72 -18.50
CA LEU A 339 -11.79 24.30 -19.48
C LEU A 339 -12.32 24.21 -20.92
N THR A 340 -13.61 24.41 -21.19
CA THR A 340 -14.19 24.18 -22.52
C THR A 340 -13.43 24.92 -23.63
N GLY A 341 -13.15 26.22 -23.46
CA GLY A 341 -12.41 27.00 -24.47
C GLY A 341 -10.98 26.47 -24.70
N PHE A 342 -10.28 26.09 -23.63
CA PHE A 342 -8.96 25.44 -23.72
C PHE A 342 -9.04 24.09 -24.45
N VAL A 343 -10.01 23.25 -24.10
CA VAL A 343 -10.22 21.94 -24.71
C VAL A 343 -10.54 22.07 -26.20
N ILE A 344 -11.33 23.06 -26.62
CA ILE A 344 -11.59 23.33 -28.05
C ILE A 344 -10.28 23.64 -28.80
N ASN A 345 -9.38 24.45 -28.22
CA ASN A 345 -8.06 24.70 -28.82
C ASN A 345 -7.20 23.43 -28.92
N ILE A 346 -7.23 22.58 -27.88
CA ILE A 346 -6.57 21.26 -27.90
C ILE A 346 -7.14 20.37 -29.00
N MET A 347 -8.46 20.34 -29.15
CA MET A 347 -9.14 19.57 -30.20
C MET A 347 -8.75 20.04 -31.60
N GLN A 348 -8.62 21.35 -31.82
CA GLN A 348 -8.13 21.89 -33.08
C GLN A 348 -6.67 21.47 -33.37
N ARG A 349 -5.80 21.49 -32.36
CA ARG A 349 -4.42 20.98 -32.49
C ARG A 349 -4.36 19.47 -32.72
N LEU A 350 -5.29 18.69 -32.19
CA LEU A 350 -5.35 17.24 -32.42
C LEU A 350 -5.66 16.88 -33.89
N LEU A 351 -6.36 17.75 -34.63
CA LEU A 351 -6.59 17.54 -36.07
C LEU A 351 -5.29 17.49 -36.86
N THR A 352 -4.32 18.36 -36.54
CA THR A 352 -3.02 18.39 -37.24
C THR A 352 -2.20 17.12 -36.97
N LYS A 353 -2.45 16.46 -35.83
CA LYS A 353 -1.84 15.16 -35.47
C LYS A 353 -2.57 13.93 -36.05
N GLN A 354 -3.60 14.12 -36.90
CA GLN A 354 -4.31 13.03 -37.59
C GLN A 354 -4.86 11.96 -36.64
N VAL A 355 -5.54 12.37 -35.57
CA VAL A 355 -6.08 11.48 -34.53
C VAL A 355 -6.97 10.35 -35.03
N TRP A 356 -7.58 10.49 -36.22
CA TRP A 356 -8.38 9.45 -36.88
C TRP A 356 -7.61 8.18 -37.21
N LYS A 357 -6.27 8.22 -37.26
CA LYS A 357 -5.44 7.02 -37.46
C LYS A 357 -5.51 6.05 -36.27
N ASN A 358 -5.74 6.56 -35.06
CA ASN A 358 -5.88 5.73 -33.86
C ASN A 358 -7.36 5.66 -33.46
N LYS A 359 -8.02 4.52 -33.71
CA LYS A 359 -9.45 4.32 -33.47
C LYS A 359 -9.90 4.70 -32.06
N LYS A 360 -9.10 4.39 -31.03
CA LYS A 360 -9.45 4.68 -29.62
C LYS A 360 -9.41 6.18 -29.31
N VAL A 361 -8.38 6.87 -29.81
CA VAL A 361 -8.27 8.32 -29.66
C VAL A 361 -9.37 9.00 -30.48
N TRP A 362 -9.64 8.53 -31.70
CA TRP A 362 -10.69 9.04 -32.56
C TRP A 362 -12.09 8.95 -31.95
N GLU A 363 -12.45 7.80 -31.39
CA GLU A 363 -13.74 7.63 -30.70
C GLU A 363 -13.88 8.62 -29.53
N GLY A 364 -12.80 8.80 -28.76
CA GLY A 364 -12.75 9.81 -27.70
C GLY A 364 -12.87 11.24 -28.22
N PHE A 365 -12.22 11.55 -29.35
CA PHE A 365 -12.30 12.86 -30.02
C PHE A 365 -13.75 13.20 -30.38
N VAL A 366 -14.44 12.28 -31.06
CA VAL A 366 -15.84 12.49 -31.48
C VAL A 366 -16.77 12.66 -30.27
N ARG A 367 -16.59 11.86 -29.21
CA ARG A 367 -17.35 12.02 -27.95
C ARG A 367 -17.07 13.34 -27.24
N CYS A 368 -15.85 13.87 -27.36
CA CYS A 368 -15.51 15.18 -26.82
C CYS A 368 -16.19 16.30 -27.63
N CYS A 369 -16.25 16.18 -28.97
CA CYS A 369 -17.04 17.09 -29.81
C CYS A 369 -18.52 17.10 -29.40
N GLN A 370 -19.11 15.94 -29.11
CA GLN A 370 -20.51 15.85 -28.64
C GLN A 370 -20.73 16.60 -27.32
N ARG A 371 -19.80 16.49 -26.36
CA ARG A 371 -19.91 17.17 -25.06
C ARG A 371 -19.66 18.68 -25.10
N THR A 372 -18.98 19.16 -26.14
CA THR A 372 -18.59 20.57 -26.28
C THR A 372 -19.42 21.31 -27.34
N LYS A 373 -20.59 20.75 -27.70
CA LYS A 373 -21.59 21.45 -28.52
C LYS A 373 -22.00 22.76 -27.81
N PRO A 374 -22.20 23.87 -28.54
CA PRO A 374 -22.07 24.02 -30.00
C PRO A 374 -20.65 24.41 -30.47
N GLN A 375 -19.71 24.67 -29.55
CA GLN A 375 -18.40 25.23 -29.86
C GLN A 375 -17.53 24.30 -30.73
N SER A 376 -17.77 22.99 -30.63
CA SER A 376 -17.09 21.97 -31.44
C SER A 376 -17.51 21.91 -32.91
N PHE A 377 -18.61 22.57 -33.31
CA PHE A 377 -19.11 22.49 -34.69
C PHE A 377 -18.12 23.02 -35.72
N GLN A 378 -17.37 24.08 -35.38
CA GLN A 378 -16.33 24.61 -36.26
C GLN A 378 -15.18 23.61 -36.48
N ILE A 379 -14.87 22.78 -35.48
CA ILE A 379 -13.85 21.73 -35.60
C ILE A 379 -14.36 20.60 -36.51
N LEU A 380 -15.63 20.22 -36.40
CA LEU A 380 -16.23 19.17 -37.25
C LEU A 380 -16.26 19.59 -38.72
N LEU A 381 -16.54 20.87 -39.01
CA LEU A 381 -16.54 21.39 -40.37
C LEU A 381 -15.15 21.40 -41.03
N GLN A 382 -14.06 21.32 -40.25
CA GLN A 382 -12.69 21.22 -40.75
C GLN A 382 -12.28 19.78 -41.12
N LEU A 383 -13.08 18.77 -40.78
CA LEU A 383 -12.80 17.37 -41.09
C LEU A 383 -12.99 17.07 -42.58
N GLN A 384 -12.24 16.08 -43.11
CA GLN A 384 -12.50 15.62 -44.47
C GLN A 384 -13.80 14.78 -44.51
N PRO A 385 -14.45 14.66 -45.68
CA PRO A 385 -15.75 13.99 -45.82
C PRO A 385 -15.80 12.57 -45.22
N ALA A 386 -14.72 11.80 -45.35
CA ALA A 386 -14.63 10.44 -44.80
C ALA A 386 -14.67 10.44 -43.27
N GLN A 387 -13.85 11.28 -42.61
CA GLN A 387 -13.83 11.32 -41.14
C GLN A 387 -15.12 11.93 -40.58
N LEU A 388 -15.72 12.88 -41.28
CA LEU A 388 -17.01 13.46 -40.89
C LEU A 388 -18.12 12.39 -40.90
N LYS A 389 -18.17 11.55 -41.95
CA LYS A 389 -19.09 10.40 -42.02
C LYS A 389 -18.88 9.43 -40.85
N ASP A 390 -17.63 9.09 -40.54
CA ASP A 390 -17.30 8.22 -39.42
C ASP A 390 -17.71 8.83 -38.07
N SER A 391 -17.57 10.15 -37.91
CA SER A 391 -18.00 10.85 -36.70
C SER A 391 -19.50 10.75 -36.45
N PHE A 392 -20.33 10.83 -37.51
CA PHE A 392 -21.77 10.60 -37.42
C PHE A 392 -22.14 9.15 -37.17
N THR A 393 -21.29 8.22 -37.61
CA THR A 393 -21.49 6.79 -37.32
C THR A 393 -21.25 6.49 -35.83
N ILE A 394 -20.27 7.17 -35.21
CA ILE A 394 -19.95 7.02 -33.78
C ILE A 394 -20.99 7.74 -32.90
N CYS A 395 -21.40 8.95 -33.28
CA CYS A 395 -22.37 9.76 -32.55
C CYS A 395 -23.41 10.36 -33.53
N PRO A 396 -24.55 9.67 -33.75
CA PRO A 396 -25.57 10.11 -34.71
C PRO A 396 -26.13 11.51 -34.43
N ASP A 397 -26.34 11.85 -33.15
CA ASP A 397 -26.90 13.14 -32.72
C ASP A 397 -26.02 14.35 -33.08
N LEU A 398 -24.74 14.15 -33.44
CA LEU A 398 -23.88 15.23 -33.92
C LEU A 398 -24.38 15.80 -35.24
N ARG A 399 -24.96 14.95 -36.08
CA ARG A 399 -25.40 15.30 -37.42
C ARG A 399 -26.56 16.29 -37.39
N GLU A 400 -27.63 15.95 -36.68
CA GLU A 400 -28.82 16.80 -36.56
C GLU A 400 -28.49 18.14 -35.90
N ALA A 401 -27.66 18.09 -34.85
CA ALA A 401 -27.22 19.30 -34.15
C ALA A 401 -26.35 20.21 -35.05
N LEU A 402 -25.49 19.63 -35.88
CA LEU A 402 -24.67 20.37 -36.84
C LEU A 402 -25.52 20.95 -37.98
N LEU A 403 -26.50 20.18 -38.48
CA LEU A 403 -27.44 20.65 -39.50
C LEU A 403 -28.22 21.87 -38.99
N SER A 404 -28.81 21.78 -37.80
CA SER A 404 -29.54 22.89 -37.18
C SER A 404 -28.67 24.14 -37.02
N HIS A 405 -27.39 23.98 -36.71
CA HIS A 405 -26.43 25.09 -36.62
C HIS A 405 -26.09 25.71 -37.99
N ILE A 406 -25.93 24.90 -39.03
CA ILE A 406 -25.70 25.41 -40.39
C ILE A 406 -26.94 26.14 -40.91
N MET A 407 -28.14 25.66 -40.56
CA MET A 407 -29.40 26.32 -40.90
C MET A 407 -29.58 27.66 -40.16
N SER A 408 -28.81 27.94 -39.11
CA SER A 408 -28.77 29.27 -38.49
C SER A 408 -27.72 30.21 -39.12
N PHE A 409 -26.90 29.75 -40.08
CA PHE A 409 -25.88 30.58 -40.73
C PHE A 409 -26.46 31.50 -41.80
N ASN A 410 -25.78 32.64 -42.02
CA ASN A 410 -26.09 33.56 -43.11
C ASN A 410 -25.68 32.95 -44.48
N PRO A 411 -26.29 33.37 -45.60
CA PRO A 411 -26.02 32.80 -46.93
C PRO A 411 -24.54 32.77 -47.32
N HIS A 412 -23.76 33.79 -46.97
CA HIS A 412 -22.32 33.86 -47.22
C HIS A 412 -21.50 32.83 -46.43
N GLN A 413 -21.92 32.50 -45.21
CA GLN A 413 -21.26 31.49 -44.37
C GLN A 413 -21.57 30.07 -44.86
N ARG A 414 -22.80 29.83 -45.36
CA ARG A 414 -23.16 28.55 -45.99
C ARG A 414 -22.40 28.31 -47.28
N ALA A 415 -22.12 29.36 -48.06
CA ALA A 415 -21.36 29.26 -49.29
C ALA A 415 -19.90 28.82 -49.10
N HIS A 416 -19.33 29.02 -47.91
CA HIS A 416 -17.97 28.59 -47.57
C HIS A 416 -17.86 27.11 -47.15
N ILE A 417 -18.99 26.42 -46.97
CA ILE A 417 -18.99 25.00 -46.64
C ILE A 417 -18.86 24.18 -47.92
N PRO A 418 -17.88 23.25 -48.03
CA PRO A 418 -17.74 22.41 -49.21
C PRO A 418 -19.01 21.61 -49.52
N LYS A 419 -19.42 21.56 -50.80
CA LYS A 419 -20.64 20.85 -51.24
C LYS A 419 -20.66 19.36 -50.86
N SER A 420 -19.49 18.72 -50.81
CA SER A 420 -19.34 17.33 -50.36
C SER A 420 -19.71 17.15 -48.88
N VAL A 421 -19.36 18.11 -48.03
CA VAL A 421 -19.71 18.15 -46.61
C VAL A 421 -21.20 18.40 -46.42
N MET A 422 -21.77 19.37 -47.13
CA MET A 422 -23.22 19.65 -47.11
C MET A 422 -24.04 18.41 -47.52
N SER A 423 -23.63 17.72 -48.57
CA SER A 423 -24.33 16.51 -49.05
C SER A 423 -24.34 15.37 -48.03
N LEU A 424 -23.28 15.24 -47.21
CA LEU A 424 -23.18 14.27 -46.13
C LEU A 424 -24.08 14.63 -44.94
N ILE A 425 -24.24 15.91 -44.65
CA ILE A 425 -25.06 16.43 -43.55
C ILE A 425 -26.55 16.41 -43.90
N GLU A 426 -26.92 16.53 -45.17
CA GLU A 426 -28.30 16.51 -45.66
C GLU A 426 -28.84 15.10 -45.95
N LYS A 427 -28.04 14.15 -46.46
CA LYS A 427 -28.50 12.78 -46.78
C LYS A 427 -28.40 11.81 -45.59
N PRO A 428 -29.50 11.23 -45.07
CA PRO A 428 -29.45 10.29 -43.94
C PRO A 428 -28.43 9.18 -44.20
N LEU A 429 -27.69 8.75 -43.17
CA LEU A 429 -26.82 7.58 -43.29
C LEU A 429 -27.68 6.38 -43.71
N GLU A 430 -27.45 5.82 -44.90
CA GLU A 430 -28.07 4.57 -45.31
C GLU A 430 -27.69 3.49 -44.29
N LYS A 431 -28.71 2.91 -43.62
CA LYS A 431 -28.54 1.73 -42.78
C LYS A 431 -27.93 0.61 -43.65
N PRO A 432 -27.02 -0.23 -43.13
CA PRO A 432 -26.52 -1.35 -43.91
C PRO A 432 -27.70 -2.24 -44.29
N THR A 433 -28.00 -2.28 -45.59
CA THR A 433 -29.04 -3.12 -46.16
C THR A 433 -28.60 -4.57 -46.00
N VAL A 434 -29.23 -5.29 -45.08
CA VAL A 434 -29.16 -6.74 -45.03
C VAL A 434 -29.78 -7.24 -46.34
N VAL A 435 -28.96 -7.82 -47.21
CA VAL A 435 -29.43 -8.49 -48.41
C VAL A 435 -30.19 -9.73 -47.97
N THR A 436 -31.52 -9.65 -47.93
CA THR A 436 -32.40 -10.81 -47.82
C THR A 436 -32.48 -11.49 -49.18
N LEU A 437 -31.73 -12.59 -49.33
CA LEU A 437 -32.01 -13.60 -50.34
C LEU A 437 -33.09 -14.53 -49.80
N SER A 438 -34.22 -14.55 -50.50
CA SER A 438 -35.36 -15.44 -50.29
C SER A 438 -35.06 -16.85 -50.80
N THR A 439 -35.26 -17.86 -49.95
CA THR A 439 -35.76 -19.18 -50.36
C THR A 439 -36.50 -19.81 -49.18
N GLN A 440 -37.70 -20.33 -49.46
CA GLN A 440 -38.72 -20.77 -48.49
C GLN A 440 -38.47 -22.21 -47.95
N PRO A 441 -39.44 -22.92 -47.33
CA PRO A 441 -39.53 -23.06 -45.87
C PRO A 441 -39.52 -24.54 -45.41
N ASN A 442 -39.04 -24.87 -44.21
CA ASN A 442 -39.59 -26.03 -43.49
C ASN A 442 -39.28 -26.04 -41.97
N VAL A 443 -40.36 -25.85 -41.20
CA VAL A 443 -40.80 -26.60 -40.01
C VAL A 443 -39.93 -26.63 -38.73
N ASN A 444 -40.50 -25.94 -37.72
CA ASN A 444 -40.58 -26.18 -36.27
C ASN A 444 -39.30 -26.29 -35.41
N SER A 445 -39.24 -25.82 -34.17
CA SER A 445 -39.96 -24.84 -33.35
C SER A 445 -39.25 -24.85 -31.98
N ASP A 446 -39.28 -23.69 -31.29
CA ASP A 446 -39.12 -23.49 -29.85
C ASP A 446 -37.72 -23.67 -29.21
N VAL A 447 -37.27 -22.88 -28.23
CA VAL A 447 -37.52 -21.53 -27.67
C VAL A 447 -36.50 -21.47 -26.52
N GLU A 448 -35.63 -20.45 -26.45
CA GLU A 448 -35.44 -19.65 -25.22
C GLU A 448 -34.47 -18.48 -25.43
N ALA A 449 -34.99 -17.30 -25.14
CA ALA A 449 -34.34 -16.00 -25.30
C ALA A 449 -33.58 -15.61 -24.02
N LYS A 450 -32.39 -15.03 -24.18
CA LYS A 450 -31.78 -14.18 -23.14
C LYS A 450 -31.69 -12.74 -23.65
N LYS A 451 -32.59 -11.93 -23.09
CA LYS A 451 -32.62 -10.46 -23.08
C LYS A 451 -31.27 -9.88 -22.63
N PHE A 452 -30.75 -8.93 -23.40
CA PHE A 452 -30.04 -7.77 -22.83
C PHE A 452 -30.95 -6.56 -23.08
N VAL A 453 -31.48 -6.01 -21.99
CA VAL A 453 -32.36 -4.84 -21.98
C VAL A 453 -31.49 -3.58 -22.07
N SER A 454 -31.79 -2.78 -23.08
CA SER A 454 -31.58 -1.34 -23.14
C SER A 454 -32.67 -0.65 -22.33
N GLU A 455 -32.29 0.27 -21.43
CA GLU A 455 -33.24 1.23 -20.83
C GLU A 455 -32.94 2.63 -21.33
N ASP A 456 -33.95 3.19 -21.99
CA ASP A 456 -34.09 4.58 -22.39
C ASP A 456 -34.42 5.48 -21.20
N SER A 457 -34.00 6.73 -21.35
CA SER A 457 -34.51 7.94 -20.71
C SER A 457 -35.96 8.27 -21.09
N VAL A 458 -36.79 8.69 -20.13
CA VAL A 458 -37.84 9.76 -20.14
C VAL A 458 -38.30 9.88 -18.66
N GLY A 459 -38.64 10.98 -18.00
CA GLY A 459 -38.95 12.38 -18.28
C GLY A 459 -39.60 12.92 -16.99
N GLY A 460 -39.53 14.23 -16.74
CA GLY A 460 -40.02 14.83 -15.49
C GLY A 460 -41.54 15.01 -15.40
N ALA A 461 -42.02 15.25 -14.18
CA ALA A 461 -43.14 16.16 -13.88
C ALA A 461 -43.23 16.46 -12.36
N SER A 462 -43.21 17.76 -12.06
CA SER A 462 -44.10 18.46 -11.09
C SER A 462 -44.06 18.13 -9.59
N GLY A 463 -43.46 19.06 -8.85
CA GLY A 463 -44.14 19.85 -7.80
C GLY A 463 -44.49 19.18 -6.47
N LEU A 464 -43.88 19.65 -5.38
CA LEU A 464 -44.53 19.94 -4.10
C LEU A 464 -43.58 20.72 -3.17
N GLU A 465 -44.02 21.94 -2.87
CA GLU A 465 -43.88 22.72 -1.62
C GLU A 465 -42.53 22.80 -0.88
N ILE A 466 -41.96 24.01 -0.94
CA ILE A 466 -40.94 24.54 -0.05
C ILE A 466 -41.62 24.98 1.25
N LYS A 467 -41.12 24.49 2.40
CA LYS A 467 -41.27 25.16 3.69
C LYS A 467 -39.91 25.63 4.15
N ASP A 468 -39.86 26.93 4.42
CA ASP A 468 -38.78 27.67 5.05
C ASP A 468 -38.40 27.09 6.41
N GLU A 469 -37.10 27.05 6.72
CA GLU A 469 -36.62 27.20 8.10
C GLU A 469 -35.21 27.81 8.13
N GLN A 470 -35.22 29.13 8.32
CA GLN A 470 -34.37 29.97 9.16
C GLN A 470 -32.90 29.58 9.43
N ALA A 471 -32.04 30.49 8.97
CA ALA A 471 -30.70 30.72 9.48
C ALA A 471 -30.72 31.16 10.95
N VAL A 472 -29.82 30.60 11.76
CA VAL A 472 -29.35 31.23 12.99
C VAL A 472 -27.83 31.26 12.97
N ASN A 473 -27.35 32.49 13.03
CA ASN A 473 -25.99 32.97 13.13
C ASN A 473 -25.50 32.86 14.58
N LEU A 474 -24.29 32.33 14.85
CA LEU A 474 -23.61 32.57 16.12
C LEU A 474 -22.09 32.72 15.90
N ASN A 475 -21.61 33.85 16.43
CA ASN A 475 -20.27 34.39 16.37
C ASN A 475 -19.24 33.61 17.20
N ALA A 476 -17.98 33.84 16.82
CA ALA A 476 -16.79 33.61 17.60
C ALA A 476 -16.72 34.52 18.84
N ASP A 477 -16.06 34.04 19.90
CA ASP A 477 -15.15 34.86 20.69
C ASP A 477 -14.16 34.01 21.51
N ASP A 478 -12.95 34.53 21.60
CA ASP A 478 -11.78 34.06 22.33
C ASP A 478 -12.01 33.96 23.85
N HIS A 479 -11.38 32.98 24.50
CA HIS A 479 -10.69 33.22 25.77
C HIS A 479 -9.66 32.13 26.11
N GLN A 480 -8.45 32.62 26.33
CA GLN A 480 -7.24 31.92 26.75
C GLN A 480 -7.28 31.60 28.25
N LYS A 481 -6.88 30.37 28.65
CA LYS A 481 -6.37 30.10 30.00
C LYS A 481 -5.44 28.88 30.03
N VAL A 482 -4.29 29.12 30.65
CA VAL A 482 -3.18 28.23 30.98
C VAL A 482 -3.53 27.40 32.23
N ALA A 483 -3.19 26.11 32.25
CA ALA A 483 -2.47 25.41 33.34
C ALA A 483 -2.76 23.88 33.41
N GLU A 484 -1.65 23.13 33.47
CA GLU A 484 -1.37 21.94 34.29
C GLU A 484 -1.78 20.51 33.90
N ASP A 485 -0.79 19.65 34.14
CA ASP A 485 -0.67 18.21 33.94
C ASP A 485 -1.82 17.37 34.50
N SER A 486 -2.20 16.33 33.76
CA SER A 486 -2.43 15.01 34.34
C SER A 486 -2.50 13.94 33.25
N SER A 487 -1.60 12.96 33.38
CA SER A 487 -1.59 11.71 32.64
C SER A 487 -2.87 10.92 32.91
N SER A 488 -3.64 10.62 31.86
CA SER A 488 -4.64 9.56 31.90
C SER A 488 -4.63 8.74 30.61
N SER A 489 -4.64 7.43 30.84
CA SER A 489 -4.81 6.34 29.89
C SER A 489 -5.82 6.65 28.79
N SER A 490 -5.41 6.53 27.53
CA SER A 490 -6.32 6.39 26.40
C SER A 490 -5.89 5.22 25.54
N ASP A 491 -6.87 4.34 25.30
CA ASP A 491 -6.86 3.21 24.38
C ASP A 491 -6.18 3.57 23.06
N VAL A 492 -5.02 2.98 22.84
CA VAL A 492 -4.34 3.03 21.55
C VAL A 492 -4.93 1.96 20.65
N THR A 493 -6.15 2.18 20.16
CA THR A 493 -6.56 1.67 18.85
C THR A 493 -5.85 2.51 17.78
N LYS A 494 -4.53 2.33 17.67
CA LYS A 494 -3.77 2.86 16.54
C LYS A 494 -4.35 2.23 15.29
N GLN A 495 -4.93 3.05 14.42
CA GLN A 495 -5.14 2.73 13.00
C GLN A 495 -3.79 2.27 12.42
N THR A 496 -3.55 0.96 12.40
CA THR A 496 -2.46 0.38 11.64
C THR A 496 -2.71 0.70 10.19
N SER A 497 -1.69 1.27 9.51
CA SER A 497 -1.81 1.62 8.10
C SER A 497 -2.30 0.40 7.29
N PRO A 498 -3.11 0.59 6.23
CA PRO A 498 -3.67 -0.53 5.46
C PRO A 498 -2.60 -1.49 4.94
N LEU A 499 -1.39 -0.98 4.67
CA LEU A 499 -0.21 -1.75 4.29
C LEU A 499 0.26 -2.71 5.39
N ILE A 500 0.23 -2.30 6.66
CA ILE A 500 0.59 -3.12 7.81
C ILE A 500 -0.45 -4.22 8.00
N SER A 501 -1.74 -3.88 7.94
CA SER A 501 -2.83 -4.85 8.04
C SER A 501 -2.77 -5.88 6.91
N ILE A 502 -2.51 -5.47 5.67
CA ILE A 502 -2.39 -6.37 4.52
C ILE A 502 -1.13 -7.24 4.58
N THR A 503 -0.01 -6.70 5.07
CA THR A 503 1.24 -7.47 5.25
C THR A 503 1.07 -8.53 6.34
N LEU A 504 0.38 -8.21 7.43
CA LEU A 504 0.01 -9.17 8.47
C LEU A 504 -1.05 -10.18 8.01
N GLN A 505 -1.98 -9.78 7.13
CA GLN A 505 -3.07 -10.63 6.64
C GLN A 505 -2.61 -11.63 5.56
N LYS A 506 -1.66 -11.28 4.69
CA LYS A 506 -1.07 -12.25 3.73
C LYS A 506 -0.26 -13.36 4.40
N MET A 507 0.16 -13.20 5.65
CA MET A 507 0.80 -14.28 6.43
C MET A 507 -0.20 -15.30 6.99
N ALA A 508 -1.49 -14.95 7.05
CA ALA A 508 -2.54 -15.88 7.46
C ALA A 508 -2.86 -16.91 6.36
N GLU A 509 -2.49 -16.62 5.11
CA GLU A 509 -2.54 -17.55 4.00
C GLU A 509 -1.17 -18.22 3.87
N GLY A 510 -0.98 -19.34 4.58
CA GLY A 510 0.15 -20.23 4.34
C GLY A 510 0.18 -20.74 2.89
N PRO A 511 1.30 -21.31 2.41
CA PRO A 511 1.36 -21.90 1.07
C PRO A 511 0.25 -22.96 0.95
N LYS A 512 -0.64 -22.79 -0.03
CA LYS A 512 -1.61 -23.83 -0.39
C LYS A 512 -0.83 -25.07 -0.81
N LEU A 513 -0.88 -26.12 0.02
CA LEU A 513 -0.44 -27.45 -0.34
C LEU A 513 -1.22 -27.87 -1.60
N VAL A 514 -0.49 -28.12 -2.68
CA VAL A 514 -1.01 -28.77 -3.88
C VAL A 514 -1.21 -30.25 -3.52
N PRO A 515 -2.35 -30.89 -3.83
CA PRO A 515 -2.55 -32.31 -3.53
C PRO A 515 -1.63 -33.16 -4.41
N GLU A 516 -0.99 -34.17 -3.81
CA GLU A 516 -0.24 -35.20 -4.52
C GLU A 516 -1.18 -35.96 -5.49
N GLU A 517 -0.86 -35.93 -6.78
CA GLU A 517 -1.43 -36.84 -7.77
C GLU A 517 -0.65 -38.16 -7.77
N ASN A 518 -1.41 -39.25 -7.71
CA ASN A 518 -0.98 -40.63 -7.82
C ASN A 518 -0.11 -40.87 -9.06
N LEU A 519 1.07 -41.46 -8.87
CA LEU A 519 1.85 -42.08 -9.94
C LEU A 519 1.91 -43.59 -9.69
N GLU A 520 1.11 -44.31 -10.46
CA GLU A 520 1.19 -45.75 -10.67
C GLU A 520 2.57 -46.12 -11.23
N SER A 521 3.27 -47.07 -10.58
CA SER A 521 4.44 -47.72 -11.14
C SER A 521 4.04 -48.97 -11.89
N CYS A 522 4.26 -49.00 -13.20
CA CYS A 522 4.27 -50.20 -14.01
C CYS A 522 5.41 -50.08 -15.03
N GLY A 523 6.25 -51.11 -15.15
CA GLY A 523 7.08 -51.32 -16.35
C GLY A 523 8.59 -51.46 -16.10
N ASP A 524 9.02 -52.72 -16.08
CA ASP A 524 10.36 -53.24 -16.36
C ASP A 524 11.08 -52.59 -17.56
N GLY A 525 12.42 -52.58 -17.52
CA GLY A 525 13.24 -52.31 -18.70
C GLY A 525 14.74 -52.20 -18.41
N LYS A 526 15.43 -53.35 -18.51
CA LYS A 526 16.89 -53.49 -18.58
C LYS A 526 17.51 -52.60 -19.66
N GLU A 527 18.71 -52.07 -19.41
CA GLU A 527 19.78 -52.03 -20.42
C GLU A 527 21.18 -51.92 -19.80
N ASP A 528 22.10 -52.65 -20.40
CA ASP A 528 23.45 -53.02 -20.00
C ASP A 528 24.53 -51.99 -20.37
N THR A 529 25.74 -52.21 -19.81
CA THR A 529 27.11 -51.92 -20.34
C THR A 529 27.91 -50.75 -19.68
N PRO A 530 29.27 -50.77 -19.70
CA PRO A 530 30.07 -51.26 -18.57
C PRO A 530 31.39 -50.45 -18.32
N GLU A 531 32.30 -51.04 -17.53
CA GLU A 531 33.77 -50.83 -17.49
C GLU A 531 34.37 -49.59 -16.81
N ILE A 532 34.96 -49.83 -15.63
CA ILE A 532 36.16 -49.14 -15.15
C ILE A 532 37.19 -50.21 -14.76
N VAL A 533 38.27 -50.30 -15.53
CA VAL A 533 39.46 -51.12 -15.24
C VAL A 533 40.50 -50.23 -14.55
N SER A 534 40.85 -50.63 -13.31
CA SER A 534 42.20 -50.88 -12.73
C SER A 534 43.40 -49.99 -13.14
N PRO A 535 44.45 -49.81 -12.30
CA PRO A 535 45.12 -50.92 -11.58
C PRO A 535 45.76 -50.59 -10.22
N THR A 536 46.13 -51.62 -9.44
CA THR A 536 47.50 -51.84 -8.93
C THR A 536 47.60 -53.25 -8.35
N LYS A 537 48.64 -53.98 -8.77
CA LYS A 537 49.06 -55.33 -8.36
C LYS A 537 49.76 -55.30 -6.99
N LEU A 538 49.43 -56.22 -6.09
CA LEU A 538 50.29 -57.32 -5.60
C LEU A 538 49.50 -58.19 -4.63
#